data_AF-A0AB74UNB0-F1
#
_entry.id   AF-A0AB74UNB0-F1
#
_cell.length_a   1.000
_cell.length_b   1.000
_cell.length_c   1.000
_cell.angle_alpha   90.00
_cell.angle_beta   90.00
_cell.angle_gamma   90.00
#
_symmetry.space_group_name_H-M   'P 1'
#
loop_
_entity.id
_entity.type
_entity.pdbx_description
1 polymer ?
#
loop_
_entity_poly.entity_id
_entity_poly.type
_entity_poly.pdbx_seq_one_letter_code
_entity_poly.pdbx_strand_id
1 'polypeptide(L)'
;MVLLVPLCAAPRAFALDSGGGIPTWVEYAKRIKATQQISALENGFAGEHVSLSNGSTSFSVTDIDVPGNFGLPVQLARTLAIELQPQDDIQPYDSLLRGTGNWDVDVPLMAATYPTSTGWSAQRCSQGSVPGLAFGPNMAFSRGEAWQGIAIHLPGRGDTTALGLDAAVPVPSSGGPYRLPSATARAAIATATATATA
;
A
#
# COMPACT_ATOMS: atom_id res chain seq x y z
N MET A 1 -73.66 5.98 25.62
CA MET A 1 -72.41 6.57 25.12
C MET A 1 -71.49 5.41 24.74
N VAL A 2 -71.57 4.98 23.48
CA VAL A 2 -70.79 3.86 22.93
C VAL A 2 -69.67 4.48 22.11
N LEU A 3 -68.42 4.18 22.49
CA LEU A 3 -67.22 4.76 21.88
C LEU A 3 -66.67 3.74 20.86
N LEU A 4 -66.83 4.06 19.58
CA LEU A 4 -66.34 3.28 18.44
C LEU A 4 -64.86 3.63 18.21
N VAL A 5 -63.97 2.64 18.30
CA VAL A 5 -62.54 2.76 17.96
C VAL A 5 -62.33 2.28 16.52
N PRO A 6 -61.78 3.08 15.60
CA PRO A 6 -61.52 2.63 14.24
C PRO A 6 -60.21 1.83 14.19
N LEU A 7 -60.28 0.65 13.58
CA LEU A 7 -59.16 -0.23 13.30
C LEU A 7 -58.39 0.33 12.09
N CYS A 8 -57.23 0.94 12.31
CA CYS A 8 -56.36 1.44 11.24
C CYS A 8 -55.46 0.29 10.75
N ALA A 9 -55.78 -0.30 9.60
CA ALA A 9 -54.94 -1.31 8.95
C ALA A 9 -53.80 -0.62 8.19
N ALA A 10 -52.57 -0.68 8.71
CA ALA A 10 -51.38 -0.22 8.01
C ALA A 10 -50.90 -1.29 7.00
N PRO A 11 -50.59 -0.95 5.74
CA PRO A 11 -49.94 -1.88 4.82
C PRO A 11 -48.50 -2.13 5.30
N ARG A 12 -48.11 -3.41 5.40
CA ARG A 12 -46.72 -3.81 5.58
C ARG A 12 -45.94 -3.46 4.31
N ALA A 13 -45.19 -2.36 4.36
CA ALA A 13 -44.13 -2.11 3.40
C ALA A 13 -42.99 -3.10 3.67
N PHE A 14 -42.66 -3.94 2.68
CA PHE A 14 -41.39 -4.65 2.67
C PHE A 14 -40.31 -3.63 2.33
N ALA A 15 -39.51 -3.24 3.33
CA ALA A 15 -38.28 -2.50 3.08
C ALA A 15 -37.29 -3.46 2.41
N LEU A 16 -36.95 -3.20 1.15
CA LEU A 16 -35.76 -3.77 0.53
C LEU A 16 -34.56 -3.10 1.20
N ASP A 17 -33.89 -3.83 2.09
CA ASP A 17 -32.59 -3.44 2.61
C ASP A 17 -31.62 -3.42 1.43
N SER A 18 -31.36 -2.22 0.90
CA SER A 18 -30.23 -1.97 0.02
C SER A 18 -28.98 -1.86 0.88
N GLY A 19 -28.68 -2.96 1.58
CA GLY A 19 -27.40 -3.14 2.23
C GLY A 19 -26.35 -3.09 1.13
N GLY A 20 -25.69 -1.94 1.00
CA GLY A 20 -24.46 -1.76 0.24
C GLY A 20 -23.37 -2.63 0.85
N GLY A 21 -23.52 -3.95 0.64
CA GLY A 21 -22.59 -4.95 1.11
C GLY A 21 -21.25 -4.67 0.47
N ILE A 22 -20.23 -4.59 1.29
CA ILE A 22 -18.85 -4.49 0.83
C ILE A 22 -18.66 -5.65 -0.16
N PRO A 23 -18.22 -5.37 -1.40
CA PRO A 23 -18.18 -6.41 -2.41
C PRO A 23 -17.24 -7.55 -2.01
N THR A 24 -17.59 -8.78 -2.37
CA THR A 24 -16.93 -10.01 -1.90
C THR A 24 -15.43 -10.06 -2.18
N TRP A 25 -14.98 -9.46 -3.30
CA TRP A 25 -13.56 -9.38 -3.63
C TRP A 25 -12.76 -8.47 -2.68
N VAL A 26 -13.38 -7.44 -2.12
CA VAL A 26 -12.75 -6.55 -1.12
C VAL A 26 -12.57 -7.29 0.20
N GLU A 27 -13.58 -8.06 0.63
CA GLU A 27 -13.48 -8.89 1.83
C GLU A 27 -12.49 -10.05 1.68
N TYR A 28 -12.38 -10.62 0.48
CA TYR A 28 -11.35 -11.63 0.17
C TYR A 28 -9.94 -11.05 0.28
N ALA A 29 -9.69 -9.87 -0.31
CA ALA A 29 -8.40 -9.19 -0.20
C ALA A 29 -8.04 -8.84 1.26
N LYS A 30 -9.03 -8.42 2.07
CA LYS A 30 -8.82 -8.18 3.51
C LYS A 30 -8.47 -9.45 4.26
N ARG A 31 -9.12 -10.58 3.96
CA ARG A 31 -8.83 -11.87 4.60
C ARG A 31 -7.43 -12.36 4.25
N ILE A 32 -7.01 -12.24 2.98
CA ILE A 32 -5.63 -12.56 2.57
C ILE A 32 -4.63 -11.69 3.34
N LYS A 33 -4.86 -10.37 3.41
CA LYS A 33 -3.98 -9.46 4.17
C LYS A 33 -3.96 -9.80 5.67
N ALA A 34 -5.10 -10.10 6.27
CA ALA A 34 -5.18 -10.49 7.68
C ALA A 34 -4.45 -11.81 7.94
N THR A 35 -4.51 -12.76 7.01
CA THR A 35 -3.77 -14.02 7.07
C THR A 35 -2.25 -13.82 6.89
N GLN A 36 -1.83 -12.89 6.03
CA GLN A 36 -0.42 -12.47 5.91
C GLN A 36 0.10 -11.80 7.19
N GLN A 37 -0.77 -11.14 7.95
CA GLN A 37 -0.44 -10.51 9.24
C GLN A 37 -0.41 -11.50 10.42
N ILE A 38 -0.68 -12.80 10.22
CA ILE A 38 -0.48 -13.81 11.26
C ILE A 38 1.03 -13.94 11.46
N SER A 39 1.51 -13.16 12.44
CA SER A 39 2.89 -13.03 12.91
C SER A 39 3.66 -14.33 12.74
N ALA A 40 4.82 -14.26 12.07
CA ALA A 40 5.79 -15.33 12.24
C ALA A 40 6.06 -15.54 13.72
N LEU A 41 6.35 -16.80 14.03
CA LEU A 41 6.97 -17.16 15.29
C LEU A 41 8.27 -16.34 15.38
N GLU A 42 8.41 -15.63 16.50
CA GLU A 42 9.59 -14.90 17.01
C GLU A 42 10.82 -14.95 16.09
N ASN A 43 11.31 -13.78 15.63
CA ASN A 43 12.52 -13.66 14.82
C ASN A 43 13.59 -14.59 15.38
N GLY A 44 13.89 -15.68 14.66
CA GLY A 44 14.81 -16.69 15.15
C GLY A 44 16.22 -16.11 15.34
N PHE A 45 17.14 -16.93 15.84
CA PHE A 45 18.51 -16.55 16.18
C PHE A 45 19.26 -15.78 15.07
N ALA A 46 18.87 -15.96 13.80
CA ALA A 46 19.49 -15.32 12.62
C ALA A 46 18.55 -14.37 11.83
N GLY A 47 17.47 -13.88 12.42
CA GLY A 47 16.54 -12.96 11.74
C GLY A 47 15.61 -13.63 10.73
N GLU A 48 15.35 -14.92 10.91
CA GLU A 48 14.43 -15.70 10.08
C GLU A 48 12.96 -15.42 10.42
N HIS A 49 12.11 -15.50 9.41
CA HIS A 49 10.68 -15.31 9.49
C HIS A 49 9.98 -16.39 8.68
N VAL A 50 9.17 -17.24 9.35
CA VAL A 50 8.40 -18.29 8.69
C VAL A 50 6.91 -17.96 8.82
N SER A 51 6.25 -17.77 7.68
CA SER A 51 4.81 -17.53 7.64
C SER A 51 4.05 -18.82 7.90
N LEU A 52 3.23 -18.84 8.96
CA LEU A 52 2.40 -20.00 9.32
C LEU A 52 1.28 -20.28 8.32
N SER A 53 0.92 -19.29 7.51
CA SER A 53 -0.21 -19.39 6.59
C SER A 53 0.09 -20.15 5.29
N ASN A 54 1.34 -20.08 4.82
CA ASN A 54 1.77 -20.63 3.54
C ASN A 54 3.14 -21.33 3.60
N GLY A 55 3.80 -21.35 4.76
CA GLY A 55 5.13 -21.95 4.94
C GLY A 55 6.27 -21.18 4.28
N SER A 56 6.04 -19.96 3.77
CA SER A 56 7.12 -19.17 3.15
C SER A 56 8.14 -18.75 4.20
N THR A 57 9.43 -18.90 3.88
CA THR A 57 10.54 -18.50 4.75
C THR A 57 11.26 -17.29 4.17
N SER A 58 11.56 -16.31 5.01
CA SER A 58 12.41 -15.18 4.67
C SER A 58 13.44 -14.94 5.77
N PHE A 59 14.52 -14.23 5.43
CA PHE A 59 15.58 -13.81 6.34
C PHE A 59 15.75 -12.30 6.24
N SER A 60 15.97 -11.63 7.36
CA SER A 60 16.28 -10.20 7.41
C SER A 60 17.54 -9.94 8.24
N VAL A 61 18.45 -9.15 7.69
CA VAL A 61 19.74 -8.81 8.32
C VAL A 61 19.97 -7.31 8.24
N THR A 62 20.25 -6.68 9.38
CA THR A 62 20.67 -5.28 9.46
C THR A 62 22.19 -5.21 9.43
N ASP A 63 22.75 -4.75 8.31
CA ASP A 63 24.19 -4.61 8.11
C ASP A 63 24.75 -3.33 8.78
N ILE A 64 23.96 -2.25 8.78
CA ILE A 64 24.34 -0.96 9.35
C ILE A 64 23.19 -0.45 10.22
N ASP A 65 23.51 -0.05 11.45
CA ASP A 65 22.57 0.60 12.37
C ASP A 65 23.23 1.82 13.02
N VAL A 66 22.74 3.01 12.67
CA VAL A 66 23.25 4.28 13.18
C VAL A 66 22.08 5.11 13.72
N PRO A 67 22.23 5.75 14.90
CA PRO A 67 21.23 6.68 15.39
C PRO A 67 21.09 7.87 14.43
N GLY A 68 19.91 8.04 13.84
CA GLY A 68 19.60 9.20 13.03
C GLY A 68 19.11 10.38 13.86
N ASN A 69 18.83 11.47 13.17
CA ASN A 69 18.33 12.68 13.81
C ASN A 69 16.83 12.55 14.14
N PHE A 70 16.37 13.24 15.18
CA PHE A 70 14.95 13.30 15.59
C PHE A 70 14.27 11.93 15.83
N GLY A 71 15.04 10.89 16.18
CA GLY A 71 14.52 9.55 16.45
C GLY A 71 14.14 8.75 15.20
N LEU A 72 14.60 9.16 14.03
CA LEU A 72 14.49 8.37 12.80
C LEU A 72 15.71 7.43 12.71
N PRO A 73 15.51 6.10 12.64
CA PRO A 73 16.63 5.17 12.48
C PRO A 73 17.26 5.33 11.09
N VAL A 74 18.59 5.25 11.03
CA VAL A 74 19.34 5.16 9.77
C VAL A 74 19.93 3.75 9.71
N GLN A 75 19.24 2.88 9.00
CA GLN A 75 19.58 1.47 8.91
C GLN A 75 19.74 1.04 7.45
N LEU A 76 20.73 0.18 7.21
CA LEU A 76 20.81 -0.61 5.99
C LEU A 76 20.48 -2.04 6.37
N ALA A 77 19.31 -2.49 5.92
CA ALA A 77 18.88 -3.87 6.09
C ALA A 77 18.68 -4.54 4.73
N ARG A 78 18.76 -5.86 4.73
CA ARG A 78 18.54 -6.70 3.55
C ARG A 78 17.62 -7.85 3.89
N THR A 79 16.78 -8.23 2.94
CA THR A 79 15.81 -9.30 3.07
C THR A 79 16.02 -10.35 1.97
N LEU A 80 15.99 -11.62 2.33
CA LEU A 80 16.02 -12.75 1.40
C LEU A 80 14.74 -13.55 1.55
N ALA A 81 13.93 -13.60 0.50
CA ALA A 81 12.80 -14.52 0.41
C ALA A 81 13.26 -15.85 -0.17
N ILE A 82 12.93 -16.96 0.48
CA ILE A 82 13.17 -18.30 -0.05
C ILE A 82 11.98 -18.68 -0.94
N GLU A 83 12.08 -18.30 -2.20
CA GLU A 83 11.10 -18.61 -3.24
C GLU A 83 11.78 -19.07 -4.53
N LEU A 84 11.01 -19.76 -5.38
CA LEU A 84 11.46 -20.12 -6.73
C LEU A 84 11.49 -18.85 -7.57
N GLN A 85 12.67 -18.24 -7.66
CA GLN A 85 12.88 -17.08 -8.50
C GLN A 85 13.37 -17.50 -9.89
N PRO A 86 12.86 -16.91 -10.99
CA PRO A 86 13.57 -16.96 -12.26
C PRO A 86 14.97 -16.37 -12.06
N GLN A 87 15.99 -17.21 -12.23
CA GLN A 87 17.39 -16.80 -12.14
C GLN A 87 17.76 -15.97 -13.38
N ASP A 88 18.61 -14.97 -13.17
CA ASP A 88 19.39 -14.27 -14.20
C ASP A 88 18.69 -13.26 -15.12
N ASP A 89 17.47 -12.80 -14.81
CA ASP A 89 16.87 -11.69 -15.58
C ASP A 89 16.07 -10.71 -14.71
N ILE A 90 16.57 -9.48 -14.57
CA ILE A 90 15.87 -8.38 -13.91
C ILE A 90 15.01 -7.69 -14.96
N GLN A 91 13.71 -7.96 -14.89
CA GLN A 91 12.75 -7.31 -15.76
C GLN A 91 12.40 -5.91 -15.22
N PRO A 92 12.12 -4.92 -16.07
CA PRO A 92 11.82 -3.55 -15.65
C PRO A 92 10.51 -3.42 -14.85
N TYR A 93 9.72 -4.49 -14.75
CA TYR A 93 8.52 -4.58 -13.92
C TYR A 93 8.76 -5.34 -12.60
N ASP A 94 9.97 -5.84 -12.34
CA ASP A 94 10.31 -6.44 -11.05
C ASP A 94 10.31 -5.35 -9.97
N SER A 95 9.62 -5.61 -8.86
CA SER A 95 9.56 -4.70 -7.71
C SER A 95 10.74 -4.86 -6.76
N LEU A 96 11.49 -5.96 -6.91
CA LEU A 96 12.66 -6.26 -6.10
C LEU A 96 13.85 -5.46 -6.64
N LEU A 97 14.53 -4.72 -5.77
CA LEU A 97 15.69 -3.90 -6.13
C LEU A 97 16.87 -4.80 -6.51
N ARG A 98 17.01 -5.94 -5.80
CA ARG A 98 18.08 -6.95 -5.99
C ARG A 98 19.48 -6.31 -5.99
N GLY A 99 20.52 -7.09 -6.25
CA GLY A 99 21.89 -6.57 -6.40
C GLY A 99 22.89 -6.98 -5.31
N THR A 100 22.49 -7.78 -4.32
CA THR A 100 23.41 -8.32 -3.30
C THR A 100 23.31 -9.84 -3.14
N GLY A 101 23.31 -10.57 -4.26
CA GLY A 101 23.26 -12.04 -4.27
C GLY A 101 21.89 -12.59 -3.86
N ASN A 102 20.85 -12.24 -4.61
CA ASN A 102 19.43 -12.55 -4.38
C ASN A 102 18.77 -11.84 -3.19
N TRP A 103 19.56 -11.25 -2.30
CA TRP A 103 19.05 -10.35 -1.26
C TRP A 103 18.51 -9.06 -1.88
N ASP A 104 17.38 -8.62 -1.35
CA ASP A 104 16.76 -7.34 -1.63
C ASP A 104 17.12 -6.33 -0.53
N VAL A 105 17.29 -5.06 -0.90
CA VAL A 105 17.64 -4.01 0.06
C VAL A 105 16.37 -3.42 0.66
N ASP A 106 16.25 -3.42 1.99
CA ASP A 106 15.11 -2.82 2.69
C ASP A 106 15.31 -1.30 2.80
N VAL A 107 14.76 -0.57 1.83
CA VAL A 107 14.74 0.90 1.79
C VAL A 107 13.33 1.42 1.59
N PRO A 108 13.02 2.64 2.06
CA PRO A 108 11.73 3.24 1.78
C PRO A 108 11.55 3.42 0.27
N LEU A 109 10.52 2.77 -0.29
CA LEU A 109 10.22 2.85 -1.72
C LEU A 109 8.75 3.14 -1.94
N MET A 110 8.45 3.78 -3.07
CA MET A 110 7.09 3.93 -3.55
C MET A 110 6.99 3.35 -4.94
N ALA A 111 5.93 2.61 -5.21
CA ALA A 111 5.70 1.95 -6.48
C ALA A 111 4.25 2.16 -6.95
N ALA A 112 4.09 2.38 -8.25
CA ALA A 112 2.79 2.45 -8.91
C ALA A 112 2.95 2.22 -10.42
N THR A 113 1.90 1.69 -11.04
CA THR A 113 1.88 1.40 -12.48
C THR A 113 1.43 2.61 -13.26
N TYR A 114 2.28 3.13 -14.15
CA TYR A 114 1.94 4.23 -15.04
C TYR A 114 2.07 3.81 -16.51
N PRO A 115 1.28 4.40 -17.41
CA PRO A 115 1.54 4.31 -18.84
C PRO A 115 2.95 4.84 -19.14
N THR A 116 3.71 4.13 -19.97
CA THR A 116 5.06 4.55 -20.38
C THR A 116 5.07 5.92 -21.05
N SER A 117 3.97 6.30 -21.72
CA SER A 117 3.82 7.60 -22.38
C SER A 117 3.73 8.79 -21.43
N THR A 118 3.19 8.59 -20.22
CA THR A 118 3.07 9.65 -19.21
C THR A 118 4.12 9.52 -18.11
N GLY A 119 4.55 8.28 -17.82
CA GLY A 119 5.45 7.96 -16.72
C GLY A 119 4.93 8.42 -15.36
N TRP A 120 5.82 8.42 -14.37
CA TRP A 120 5.57 9.00 -13.06
C TRP A 120 6.13 10.42 -12.99
N SER A 121 5.26 11.39 -12.68
CA SER A 121 5.64 12.81 -12.61
C SER A 121 6.81 13.08 -11.65
N ALA A 122 7.79 13.87 -12.09
CA ALA A 122 8.85 14.39 -11.21
C ALA A 122 8.29 15.27 -10.07
N GLN A 123 7.13 15.90 -10.29
CA GLN A 123 6.43 16.77 -9.32
C GLN A 123 5.39 16.02 -8.49
N ARG A 124 5.42 14.67 -8.47
CA ARG A 124 4.52 13.79 -7.72
C ARG A 124 4.28 14.19 -6.25
N CYS A 125 5.32 14.65 -5.56
CA CYS A 125 5.22 15.01 -4.14
C CYS A 125 4.56 16.38 -3.92
N SER A 126 4.63 17.29 -4.89
CA SER A 126 4.11 18.67 -4.80
C SER A 126 2.75 18.84 -5.47
N GLN A 127 2.55 18.19 -6.62
CA GLN A 127 1.36 18.30 -7.47
C GLN A 127 0.45 17.06 -7.43
N GLY A 128 0.91 15.98 -6.81
CA GLY A 128 0.18 14.71 -6.78
C GLY A 128 0.56 13.79 -7.95
N SER A 129 0.06 12.56 -7.84
CA SER A 129 0.57 11.41 -8.60
C SER A 129 -0.54 10.64 -9.31
N VAL A 130 -1.74 11.19 -9.40
CA VAL A 130 -2.87 10.48 -10.01
C VAL A 130 -2.76 10.61 -11.53
N PRO A 131 -2.72 9.51 -12.30
CA PRO A 131 -2.66 9.62 -13.75
C PRO A 131 -4.04 10.04 -14.30
N GLY A 132 -4.08 10.46 -15.56
CA GLY A 132 -5.30 10.86 -16.28
C GLY A 132 -6.43 9.82 -16.29
N LEU A 133 -7.54 10.10 -16.96
CA LEU A 133 -8.70 9.19 -16.94
C LEU A 133 -8.61 8.04 -17.96
N ALA A 134 -7.84 8.21 -19.04
CA ALA A 134 -7.70 7.22 -20.09
C ALA A 134 -6.30 7.26 -20.74
N PHE A 135 -5.78 6.10 -21.14
CA PHE A 135 -4.43 5.93 -21.69
C PHE A 135 -4.34 4.79 -22.71
N GLY A 136 -3.17 4.66 -23.35
CA GLY A 136 -2.90 3.65 -24.37
C GLY A 136 -3.39 4.04 -25.76
N PRO A 137 -3.15 3.20 -26.78
CA PRO A 137 -3.59 3.48 -28.14
C PRO A 137 -5.12 3.62 -28.17
N ASN A 138 -5.61 4.70 -28.80
CA ASN A 138 -7.04 5.02 -28.89
C ASN A 138 -7.78 5.15 -27.54
N MET A 139 -7.09 5.49 -26.45
CA MET A 139 -7.68 5.60 -25.10
C MET A 139 -8.30 4.27 -24.61
N ALA A 140 -7.73 3.14 -25.03
CA ALA A 140 -8.28 1.81 -24.77
C ALA A 140 -8.31 1.38 -23.29
N PHE A 141 -7.52 2.02 -22.43
CA PHE A 141 -7.49 1.71 -21.00
C PHE A 141 -8.00 2.89 -20.18
N SER A 142 -8.98 2.63 -19.33
CA SER A 142 -9.42 3.53 -18.29
C SER A 142 -8.47 3.49 -17.08
N ARG A 143 -8.45 4.56 -16.28
CA ARG A 143 -7.60 4.64 -15.10
C ARG A 143 -7.76 3.45 -14.15
N GLY A 144 -8.99 3.03 -13.89
CA GLY A 144 -9.27 1.96 -12.93
C GLY A 144 -8.79 0.58 -13.35
N GLU A 145 -8.47 0.39 -14.64
CA GLU A 145 -7.99 -0.90 -15.17
C GLU A 145 -6.49 -1.06 -14.96
N ALA A 146 -5.71 0.02 -15.10
CA ALA A 146 -4.25 -0.04 -15.06
C ALA A 146 -3.64 0.52 -13.77
N TRP A 147 -4.33 1.42 -13.06
CA TRP A 147 -3.79 2.11 -11.88
C TRP A 147 -4.59 1.78 -10.62
N GLN A 148 -3.93 1.19 -9.62
CA GLN A 148 -4.53 0.73 -8.35
C GLN A 148 -4.09 1.57 -7.14
N GLY A 149 -3.51 2.76 -7.36
CA GLY A 149 -2.94 3.59 -6.31
C GLY A 149 -1.42 3.49 -6.23
N ILE A 150 -0.86 4.03 -5.15
CA ILE A 150 0.58 4.03 -4.88
C ILE A 150 0.84 3.16 -3.66
N ALA A 151 1.64 2.13 -3.85
CA ALA A 151 2.18 1.32 -2.77
C ALA A 151 3.39 2.05 -2.18
N ILE A 152 3.49 2.01 -0.85
CA ILE A 152 4.55 2.61 -0.05
C ILE A 152 5.11 1.50 0.81
N HIS A 153 6.40 1.22 0.68
CA HIS A 153 7.13 0.36 1.61
C HIS A 153 7.85 1.21 2.64
N LEU A 154 7.67 0.93 3.93
CA LEU A 154 8.49 1.48 5.00
C LEU A 154 9.27 0.37 5.70
N PRO A 155 10.62 0.49 5.78
CA PRO A 155 11.45 -0.45 6.54
C PRO A 155 10.94 -0.65 7.96
N GLY A 156 10.84 -1.90 8.38
CA GLY A 156 10.35 -2.30 9.71
C GLY A 156 8.86 -1.99 10.00
N ARG A 157 8.11 -1.42 9.04
CA ARG A 157 6.66 -1.17 9.17
C ARG A 157 5.83 -1.87 8.11
N GLY A 158 6.47 -2.34 7.04
CA GLY A 158 5.83 -3.04 5.94
C GLY A 158 5.13 -2.12 4.95
N ASP A 159 4.29 -2.71 4.12
CA ASP A 159 3.64 -2.03 3.00
C ASP A 159 2.34 -1.34 3.40
N THR A 160 2.15 -0.14 2.89
CA THR A 160 0.92 0.64 3.03
C THR A 160 0.54 1.29 1.69
N THR A 161 -0.69 1.78 1.58
CA THR A 161 -1.16 2.49 0.38
C THR A 161 -1.22 3.98 0.67
N ALA A 162 -0.77 4.79 -0.29
CA ALA A 162 -1.02 6.23 -0.26
C ALA A 162 -2.52 6.51 -0.34
N LEU A 163 -3.02 7.33 0.58
CA LEU A 163 -4.39 7.79 0.62
C LEU A 163 -4.56 9.04 -0.24
N GLY A 164 -5.75 9.19 -0.81
CA GLY A 164 -6.17 10.44 -1.42
C GLY A 164 -6.28 11.56 -0.38
N LEU A 165 -6.19 12.81 -0.85
CA LEU A 165 -6.43 13.96 0.00
C LEU A 165 -7.94 14.17 0.14
N ASP A 166 -8.46 13.83 1.32
CA ASP A 166 -9.82 14.14 1.75
C ASP A 166 -9.75 14.92 3.07
N ALA A 167 -10.75 15.73 3.38
CA ALA A 167 -10.80 16.50 4.62
C ALA A 167 -10.75 15.59 5.88
N ALA A 168 -11.19 14.34 5.75
CA ALA A 168 -11.15 13.35 6.82
C ALA A 168 -9.80 12.61 6.96
N VAL A 169 -8.86 12.78 6.02
CA VAL A 169 -7.57 12.08 6.05
C VAL A 169 -6.57 12.85 6.92
N PRO A 170 -6.05 12.25 8.00
CA PRO A 170 -5.06 12.91 8.84
C PRO A 170 -3.79 13.23 8.06
N VAL A 171 -3.41 14.50 8.05
CA VAL A 171 -2.13 14.98 7.53
C VAL A 171 -1.33 15.63 8.67
N PRO A 172 0.02 15.59 8.65
CA PRO A 172 0.81 16.29 9.64
C PRO A 172 0.51 17.79 9.65
N SER A 173 0.54 18.38 10.84
CA SER A 173 0.17 19.79 11.09
C SER A 173 1.23 20.81 10.66
N SER A 174 2.44 20.38 10.31
CA SER A 174 3.55 21.24 9.88
C SER A 174 4.44 20.49 8.90
N GLY A 175 5.17 21.20 8.03
CA GLY A 175 6.07 20.61 7.02
C GLY A 175 5.44 20.35 5.63
N GLY A 176 4.27 20.92 5.37
CA GLY A 176 3.51 20.73 4.13
C GLY A 176 4.03 21.51 2.91
N PRO A 177 3.43 21.30 1.71
CA PRO A 177 2.20 20.53 1.46
C PRO A 177 2.39 19.02 1.37
N TYR A 178 1.47 18.26 2.00
CA TYR A 178 1.40 16.80 1.87
C TYR A 178 0.40 16.41 0.78
N ARG A 179 0.83 15.58 -0.17
CA ARG A 179 -0.01 15.09 -1.29
C ARG A 179 -0.28 13.59 -1.27
N LEU A 180 0.50 12.86 -0.48
CA LEU A 180 0.47 11.39 -0.38
C LEU A 180 0.46 10.97 1.10
N PRO A 181 -0.60 11.30 1.86
CA PRO A 181 -0.75 10.76 3.21
C PRO A 181 -0.84 9.23 3.16
N SER A 182 -0.52 8.56 4.25
CA SER A 182 -0.82 7.13 4.44
C SER A 182 -1.75 6.97 5.64
N ALA A 183 -2.40 5.81 5.76
CA ALA A 183 -3.29 5.52 6.89
C ALA A 183 -2.60 5.63 8.26
N THR A 184 -1.27 5.56 8.28
CA THR A 184 -0.46 5.83 9.45
C THR A 184 -0.07 7.31 9.48
N ALA A 185 -0.73 8.10 10.33
CA ALA A 185 -0.54 9.56 10.46
C ALA A 185 0.91 10.05 10.72
N ARG A 186 1.86 9.12 10.96
CA ARG A 186 3.29 9.39 11.15
C ARG A 186 4.15 9.16 9.89
N ALA A 187 3.60 8.57 8.83
CA ALA A 187 4.28 8.33 7.57
C ALA A 187 3.66 9.21 6.49
N ALA A 188 3.79 10.52 6.64
CA ALA A 188 3.64 11.42 5.51
C ALA A 188 4.99 11.49 4.81
N ILE A 189 5.06 10.93 3.60
CA ILE A 189 6.28 10.95 2.82
C ILE A 189 6.44 12.35 2.23
N ALA A 190 7.20 13.20 2.93
CA ALA A 190 7.85 14.35 2.32
C ALA A 190 9.14 13.85 1.66
N THR A 191 9.09 13.41 0.40
CA THR A 191 10.33 13.17 -0.33
C THR A 191 10.90 14.52 -0.76
N ALA A 192 12.01 14.91 -0.14
CA ALA A 192 12.93 15.86 -0.73
C ALA A 192 13.46 15.27 -2.04
N THR A 193 13.54 16.13 -3.05
CA THR A 193 13.99 15.90 -4.41
C THR A 193 15.32 15.13 -4.45
N ALA A 194 15.37 14.03 -5.20
CA ALA A 194 16.62 13.51 -5.74
C ALA A 194 16.49 13.54 -7.27
N THR A 195 17.01 14.62 -7.85
CA THR A 195 17.31 14.72 -9.26
C THR A 195 18.48 13.78 -9.53
N ALA A 196 18.24 12.66 -10.20
CA ALA A 196 19.31 11.90 -10.84
C ALA A 196 19.40 12.38 -12.29
N THR A 197 20.15 13.44 -12.51
CA THR A 197 20.71 13.74 -13.84
C THR A 197 21.82 12.74 -14.12
N ALA A 198 21.68 11.99 -15.19
CA ALA A 198 22.83 11.53 -15.98
C ALA A 198 23.07 12.54 -17.10
#